data_AF-A0A832NN04-F1
#
_entry.id   AF-A0A832NN04-F1
#
_cell.length_a   1.000
_cell.length_b   1.000
_cell.length_c   1.000
_cell.angle_alpha   90.00
_cell.angle_beta   90.00
_cell.angle_gamma   90.00
#
_symmetry.space_group_name_H-M   'P 1'
#
loop_
_entity.id
_entity.type
_entity.pdbx_description
1 polymer ?
#
loop_
_entity_poly.entity_id
_entity_poly.type
_entity_poly.pdbx_seq_one_letter_code
_entity_poly.pdbx_strand_id
1 'polypeptide(L)'
;MKKYYLPSSSFCFAISDFIETGKLLENFVISLKDYRFFWRDPYKHEVDFIDTRDTEIIPVEVKYEEDVRERELKNLLIFAKNSNPGRHFCWARTWQSKK
;
A
#
# COMPACT_ATOMS: atom_id res chain seq x y z
N MET A 1 15.73 4.80 -0.04
CA MET A 1 15.36 5.48 -1.30
C MET A 1 13.85 5.74 -1.21
N LYS A 2 13.38 6.97 -1.45
CA LYS A 2 11.93 7.28 -1.40
C LYS A 2 11.26 6.70 -2.65
N LYS A 3 10.07 6.11 -2.51
CA LYS A 3 9.25 5.65 -3.66
C LYS A 3 8.75 6.88 -4.44
N TYR A 4 8.80 6.83 -5.77
CA TYR A 4 8.27 7.88 -6.64
C TYR A 4 7.05 7.35 -7.39
N TYR A 5 5.92 8.03 -7.23
CA TYR A 5 4.67 7.69 -7.90
C TYR A 5 4.33 8.76 -8.92
N LEU A 6 3.90 8.32 -10.11
CA LEU A 6 3.31 9.21 -11.09
C LEU A 6 1.99 9.79 -10.57
N PRO A 7 1.68 11.06 -10.88
CA PRO A 7 0.45 11.72 -10.43
C PRO A 7 -0.82 11.15 -11.07
N SER A 8 -0.69 10.38 -12.15
CA SER A 8 -1.80 9.67 -12.78
C SER A 8 -1.33 8.32 -13.30
N SER A 9 -2.03 7.27 -12.87
CA SER A 9 -1.77 5.89 -13.27
C SER A 9 -2.09 5.64 -14.75
N SER A 10 -2.96 6.45 -15.36
CA SER A 10 -3.34 6.32 -16.77
C SER A 10 -2.17 6.58 -17.73
N PHE A 11 -1.21 7.43 -17.35
CA PHE A 11 -0.02 7.71 -18.17
C PHE A 11 1.02 6.59 -18.16
N CYS A 12 0.95 5.63 -17.22
CA CYS A 12 1.88 4.51 -17.15
C CYS A 12 1.91 3.71 -18.47
N PHE A 13 0.74 3.55 -19.12
CA PHE A 13 0.60 2.82 -20.38
C PHE A 13 1.25 3.53 -21.58
N ALA A 14 1.42 4.85 -21.52
CA ALA A 14 2.01 5.63 -22.61
C ALA A 14 3.54 5.77 -22.47
N ILE A 15 4.08 5.56 -21.28
CA ILE A 15 5.48 5.85 -20.94
C ILE A 15 6.32 4.57 -20.80
N SER A 16 5.71 3.43 -20.48
CA SER A 16 6.42 2.18 -20.23
C SER A 16 5.82 1.01 -20.99
N ASP A 17 6.67 0.29 -21.73
CA ASP A 17 6.32 -0.97 -22.40
C ASP A 17 6.16 -2.13 -21.40
N PHE A 18 6.74 -2.01 -20.20
CA PHE A 18 6.63 -2.99 -19.13
C PHE A 18 5.79 -2.42 -17.98
N ILE A 19 4.62 -3.00 -17.77
CA ILE A 19 3.69 -2.58 -16.73
C ILE A 19 3.57 -3.71 -15.74
N GLU A 20 4.28 -3.58 -14.62
CA GLU A 20 4.07 -4.45 -13.47
C GLU A 20 2.74 -4.07 -12.82
N THR A 21 1.69 -4.86 -13.04
CA THR A 21 0.32 -4.55 -12.63
C THR A 21 0.19 -4.22 -11.14
N GLY A 22 0.97 -4.88 -10.28
CA GLY A 22 1.01 -4.58 -8.85
C GLY A 22 1.43 -3.14 -8.55
N LYS A 23 2.47 -2.64 -9.22
CA LYS A 23 2.93 -1.25 -9.07
C LYS A 23 1.94 -0.24 -9.66
N LEU A 24 1.26 -0.60 -10.75
CA LEU A 24 0.23 0.25 -11.33
C LEU A 24 -0.97 0.39 -10.40
N LEU A 25 -1.36 -0.70 -9.74
CA LEU A 25 -2.40 -0.70 -8.72
C LEU A 25 -1.99 0.11 -7.49
N GLU A 26 -0.76 -0.07 -7.00
CA GLU A 26 -0.19 0.71 -5.89
C GLU A 26 -0.22 2.22 -6.22
N ASN A 27 0.21 2.58 -7.44
CA ASN A 27 0.13 3.95 -7.96
C ASN A 27 -1.33 4.47 -8.05
N PHE A 28 -2.26 3.64 -8.50
CA PHE A 28 -3.67 4.00 -8.54
C PHE A 28 -4.22 4.26 -7.13
N VAL A 29 -3.94 3.38 -6.16
CA VAL A 29 -4.38 3.55 -4.77
C VAL A 29 -3.85 4.85 -4.18
N ILE A 30 -2.56 5.16 -4.35
CA ILE A 30 -2.01 6.44 -3.87
C ILE A 30 -2.63 7.65 -4.59
N SER A 31 -3.04 7.54 -5.85
CA SER A 31 -3.70 8.67 -6.53
C SER A 31 -5.13 8.95 -6.05
N LEU A 32 -5.80 7.97 -5.41
CA LEU A 32 -7.18 8.15 -4.91
C LEU A 32 -7.25 9.01 -3.65
N LYS A 33 -6.16 9.11 -2.89
CA LYS A 33 -6.10 9.83 -1.62
C LYS A 33 -4.74 10.45 -1.42
N ASP A 34 -4.71 11.58 -0.73
CA ASP A 34 -3.46 12.24 -0.35
C ASP A 34 -2.78 11.51 0.83
N TYR A 35 -2.22 10.32 0.55
CA TYR A 35 -1.41 9.58 1.53
C TYR A 35 -0.09 10.33 1.74
N ARG A 36 -0.01 11.08 2.83
CA ARG A 36 1.15 11.96 3.12
C ARG A 36 2.28 11.27 3.87
N PHE A 37 2.05 10.08 4.41
CA PHE A 37 2.96 9.44 5.35
C PHE A 37 3.36 8.04 4.90
N PHE A 38 4.66 7.76 5.03
CA PHE A 38 5.28 6.47 4.80
C PHE A 38 5.94 6.03 6.11
N TRP A 39 5.85 4.74 6.44
CA TRP A 39 6.52 4.20 7.62
C TRP A 39 7.55 3.16 7.25
N ARG A 40 8.70 3.28 7.88
CA ARG A 40 9.79 2.33 7.80
C ARG A 40 10.53 2.32 9.12
N ASP A 41 10.81 1.14 9.65
CA ASP A 41 11.60 0.99 10.87
C ASP A 41 13.10 0.76 10.61
N PRO A 42 13.96 0.85 11.64
CA PRO A 42 15.39 0.54 11.52
C PRO A 42 15.70 -0.89 11.07
N TYR A 43 14.78 -1.84 11.30
CA TYR A 43 14.90 -3.24 10.89
C TYR A 43 14.44 -3.48 9.44
N LYS A 44 14.13 -2.40 8.69
CA LYS A 44 13.68 -2.41 7.29
C LYS A 44 12.29 -3.01 7.08
N HIS A 45 11.45 -3.09 8.11
CA HIS A 45 10.02 -3.30 7.92
C HIS A 45 9.42 -2.02 7.34
N GLU A 46 8.59 -2.16 6.32
CA GLU A 46 7.99 -1.05 5.57
C GLU A 46 6.54 -1.43 5.26
N VAL A 47 5.64 -0.44 5.34
CA VAL A 47 4.27 -0.54 4.85
C VAL A 47 4.12 0.41 3.68
N ASP A 48 3.31 0.07 2.68
CA ASP A 48 3.22 0.87 1.46
C ASP A 48 2.75 2.30 1.73
N PHE A 49 1.72 2.48 2.56
CA PHE A 49 1.17 3.79 2.93
C PHE A 49 0.65 3.83 4.36
N ILE A 50 0.49 5.05 4.89
CA ILE A 50 -0.26 5.31 6.11
C ILE A 50 -1.40 6.28 5.80
N ASP A 51 -2.63 5.88 6.11
CA ASP A 51 -3.81 6.76 6.14
C ASP A 51 -3.94 7.35 7.55
N THR A 52 -3.93 8.67 7.65
CA THR A 52 -4.17 9.38 8.92
C THR A 52 -5.55 10.03 8.87
N ARG A 53 -6.47 9.58 9.73
CA ARG A 53 -7.84 10.12 9.81
C ARG A 53 -8.10 10.59 11.24
N ASP A 54 -8.21 11.90 11.45
CA ASP A 54 -8.46 12.53 12.75
C ASP A 54 -7.55 11.98 13.87
N THR A 55 -7.98 10.93 14.58
CA THR A 55 -7.28 10.28 15.70
C THR A 55 -6.71 8.89 15.36
N GLU A 56 -6.85 8.42 14.12
CA GLU A 56 -6.52 7.08 13.68
C GLU A 56 -5.33 7.07 12.70
N ILE A 57 -4.43 6.11 12.91
CA ILE A 57 -3.30 5.83 12.02
C ILE A 57 -3.51 4.42 11.49
N ILE A 58 -3.74 4.32 10.19
CA ILE A 58 -4.13 3.07 9.54
C ILE A 58 -3.02 2.70 8.53
N PRO A 59 -2.29 1.61 8.73
CA PRO A 59 -1.33 1.13 7.74
C PRO A 59 -2.09 0.49 6.57
N VAL A 60 -1.63 0.75 5.36
CA VAL A 60 -2.20 0.23 4.11
C VAL A 60 -1.09 -0.51 3.37
N GLU A 61 -1.38 -1.76 3.01
CA GLU A 61 -0.54 -2.58 2.13
C GLU A 61 -1.37 -2.90 0.87
N VAL A 62 -0.76 -2.74 -0.30
CA VAL A 62 -1.41 -3.04 -1.58
C VAL A 62 -0.76 -4.28 -2.19
N LYS A 63 -1.56 -5.32 -2.41
CA LYS A 63 -1.12 -6.55 -3.07
C LYS A 63 -2.01 -6.86 -4.25
N TYR A 64 -1.37 -7.29 -5.33
CA TYR A 64 -2.04 -7.78 -6.54
C TYR A 64 -1.73 -9.27 -6.71
N GLU A 65 -2.25 -10.08 -5.80
CA GLU A 65 -2.13 -11.54 -5.80
C GLU A 65 -3.50 -12.16 -5.47
N GLU A 66 -3.76 -13.39 -5.92
CA GLU A 66 -5.01 -14.09 -5.63
C GLU A 66 -5.11 -14.51 -4.15
N ASP A 67 -4.00 -14.95 -3.57
CA ASP A 67 -3.92 -15.47 -2.20
C ASP A 67 -2.94 -14.64 -1.36
N VAL A 68 -3.47 -13.81 -0.46
CA VAL A 68 -2.66 -13.05 0.50
C VAL A 68 -2.28 -13.95 1.67
N ARG A 69 -0.99 -14.22 1.85
CA ARG A 69 -0.46 -15.07 2.92
C ARG A 69 -0.11 -14.28 4.18
N GLU A 70 -0.11 -14.94 5.33
CA GLU A 70 0.24 -14.33 6.62
C GLU A 70 1.61 -13.63 6.62
N ARG A 71 2.60 -14.19 5.90
CA ARG A 71 3.93 -13.60 5.75
C ARG A 71 3.91 -12.19 5.15
N GLU A 72 2.92 -11.90 4.31
CA GLU A 72 2.77 -10.60 3.64
C GLU A 72 2.13 -9.56 4.56
N LEU A 73 1.33 -10.02 5.53
CA LEU A 73 0.71 -9.18 6.56
C LEU A 73 1.66 -8.89 7.73
N LYS A 74 2.84 -9.53 7.78
CA LYS A 74 3.80 -9.42 8.89
C LYS A 74 4.18 -7.97 9.18
N ASN A 75 4.41 -7.16 8.15
CA ASN A 75 4.79 -5.75 8.33
C ASN A 75 3.65 -4.91 8.91
N LEU A 76 2.40 -5.17 8.51
CA LEU A 76 1.22 -4.55 9.12
C LEU A 76 1.09 -4.90 10.60
N LEU A 77 1.36 -6.17 10.97
CA LEU A 77 1.35 -6.62 12.36
C LEU A 77 2.46 -5.95 13.19
N ILE A 78 3.65 -5.80 12.61
CA ILE A 78 4.78 -5.11 13.26
C ILE A 78 4.47 -3.63 13.44
N PHE A 79 3.90 -2.98 12.42
CA PHE A 79 3.43 -1.61 12.51
C PHE A 79 2.45 -1.47 13.67
N ALA A 80 1.40 -2.28 13.70
CA ALA A 80 0.35 -2.25 14.73
C ALA A 80 0.87 -2.50 16.15
N LYS A 81 1.99 -3.23 16.32
CA LYS A 81 2.65 -3.40 17.62
C LYS A 81 3.43 -2.16 18.05
N ASN A 82 4.03 -1.45 17.10
CA ASN A 82 4.86 -0.28 17.35
C ASN A 82 4.04 1.02 17.47
N SER A 83 2.93 1.12 16.74
CA SER A 83 1.96 2.21 16.83
C SER A 83 0.89 1.82 17.85
N ASN A 84 0.85 2.52 19.00
CA ASN A 84 -0.17 2.51 20.08
C ASN A 84 -1.30 1.42 20.00
N PRO A 85 -1.57 0.61 21.05
CA PRO A 85 -2.38 -0.64 21.00
C PRO A 85 -3.89 -0.50 20.75
N GLY A 86 -4.37 0.62 20.21
CA GLY A 86 -5.78 0.96 20.05
C GLY A 86 -6.27 1.03 18.59
N ARG A 87 -6.15 -0.07 17.82
CA ARG A 87 -6.85 -0.33 16.52
C ARG A 87 -6.37 0.57 15.33
N HIS A 88 -6.47 0.25 14.03
CA HIS A 88 -7.25 -0.69 13.20
C HIS A 88 -6.44 -1.10 11.95
N PHE A 89 -6.79 -2.23 11.32
CA PHE A 89 -6.25 -2.70 10.05
C PHE A 89 -7.14 -2.25 8.89
N CYS A 90 -6.55 -1.80 7.77
CA CYS A 90 -7.28 -1.68 6.51
C CYS A 90 -6.73 -2.71 5.53
N TRP A 91 -7.62 -3.59 5.09
CA TRP A 91 -7.34 -4.65 4.12
C TRP A 91 -7.95 -4.24 2.78
N ALA A 92 -7.12 -4.13 1.74
CA ALA A 92 -7.57 -3.85 0.39
C ALA A 92 -7.53 -5.13 -0.44
N ARG A 93 -8.67 -5.45 -1.08
CA ARG A 93 -8.86 -6.59 -1.98
C ARG A 93 -8.95 -6.07 -3.40
N THR A 94 -8.22 -6.68 -4.33
CA THR A 94 -8.43 -6.44 -5.76
C THR A 94 -9.20 -7.56 -6.44
N TRP A 95 -10.07 -7.14 -7.35
CA TRP A 95 -11.03 -7.97 -8.07
C TRP A 95 -10.47 -8.28 -9.47
N GLN A 96 -10.50 -9.55 -9.88
CA GLN A 96 -10.36 -9.91 -11.29
C GLN A 96 -11.74 -10.27 -11.84
N SER A 97 -12.15 -9.57 -12.89
CA SER A 97 -13.27 -9.96 -13.75
C SER A 97 -12.89 -11.27 -14.44
N LYS A 98 -13.68 -12.33 -14.24
CA LYS A 98 -13.61 -13.53 -15.07
C LYS A 98 -13.93 -13.12 -16.51
N LYS A 99 -12.97 -13.27 -17.42
CA LYS A 99 -13.28 -13.45 -18.85
C LYS A 99 -13.88 -14.83 -19.06
#